data_AF-A0A397BGJ8-F1
#
_entry.id   AF-A0A397BGJ8-F1
#
_cell.length_a   1.000
_cell.length_b   1.000
_cell.length_c   1.000
_cell.angle_alpha   90.00
_cell.angle_beta   90.00
_cell.angle_gamma   90.00
#
_symmetry.space_group_name_H-M   'P 1'
#
loop_
_entity.id
_entity.type
_entity.pdbx_description
1 polymer ?
#
loop_
_entity_poly.entity_id
_entity_poly.type
_entity_poly.pdbx_seq_one_letter_code
_entity_poly.pdbx_strand_id
1 'polypeptide(L)'
;MVRQYIRQRSLTRVRTVAKDVMALLVEAGVIQCNTQDRGSSASCLRIVQIYLDKLGFKRGKRRGKATYSVSSAHAAARDIYVQKMKNLDANTPVVYMDESYIHHHYTRHQDSLFDPTDDAPLKEKHKGRRMCFIAGIMAFRASGANSTVVALDILEGGKKSKDDPKDYHAMFNHTYFVKWLERAMECVEALGQTGVVFVMDNAKYHKGLPDDTPRGSWRKVDLLAACQLYGVDVEARDLKSTIWSRLKPVVASRVLPVVVSMARARGHDVVFTPPHHSDLQPIEMVWAKVKSDVGVQYTVDTTFADVRSRLDVAFAQLPPVVIWNCIQHCEKLVTDLYDLLLANDGEDEGSTTTSSSSDTSDSDSDL
;
A
#
# COMPACT_ATOMS: atom_id res chain seq x y z
N MET A 1 2.82 -5.26 23.12
CA MET A 1 4.28 -5.22 23.32
C MET A 1 5.04 -6.22 22.45
N VAL A 2 5.14 -7.52 22.79
CA VAL A 2 6.00 -8.50 22.06
C VAL A 2 5.67 -8.65 20.57
N ARG A 3 4.38 -8.72 20.20
CA ARG A 3 3.95 -8.79 18.78
C ARG A 3 4.34 -7.54 17.96
N GLN A 4 4.22 -6.36 18.56
CA GLN A 4 4.56 -5.09 17.92
C GLN A 4 6.07 -4.97 17.75
N TYR A 5 6.84 -5.33 18.77
CA TYR A 5 8.30 -5.36 18.74
C TYR A 5 8.84 -6.30 17.63
N ILE A 6 8.31 -7.52 17.53
CA ILE A 6 8.72 -8.47 16.49
C ILE A 6 8.32 -7.98 15.09
N ARG A 7 7.14 -7.35 14.95
CA ARG A 7 6.71 -6.75 13.66
C ARG A 7 7.64 -5.62 13.23
N GLN A 8 7.97 -4.70 14.14
CA GLN A 8 8.86 -3.56 13.86
C GLN A 8 10.24 -4.01 13.42
N ARG A 9 10.87 -4.96 14.14
CA ARG A 9 12.18 -5.51 13.76
C ARG A 9 12.11 -6.35 12.48
N SER A 10 10.97 -6.98 12.18
CA SER A 10 10.78 -7.69 10.91
C SER A 10 10.67 -6.75 9.71
N LEU A 11 10.17 -5.52 9.88
CA LEU A 11 10.08 -4.51 8.80
C LEU A 11 11.48 -4.00 8.41
N THR A 12 12.39 -3.88 9.38
CA THR A 12 13.77 -3.43 9.16
C THR A 12 14.74 -4.56 8.82
N ARG A 13 14.23 -5.79 8.58
CA ARG A 13 15.02 -7.01 8.31
C ARG A 13 16.03 -7.37 9.41
N VAL A 14 15.88 -6.81 10.61
CA VAL A 14 16.75 -7.12 11.75
C VAL A 14 16.43 -8.51 12.26
N ARG A 15 17.46 -9.36 12.34
CA ARG A 15 17.33 -10.70 12.92
C ARG A 15 16.82 -10.57 14.36
N THR A 16 15.69 -11.21 14.63
CA THR A 16 15.04 -11.19 15.94
C THR A 16 14.90 -12.62 16.45
N VAL A 17 15.41 -12.89 17.64
CA VAL A 17 15.40 -14.19 18.31
C VAL A 17 14.76 -14.08 19.69
N ALA A 18 14.47 -15.23 20.31
CA ALA A 18 13.86 -15.28 21.65
C ALA A 18 14.68 -14.54 22.72
N LYS A 19 15.99 -14.41 22.54
CA LYS A 19 16.86 -13.63 23.44
C LYS A 19 16.54 -12.14 23.41
N ASP A 20 16.22 -11.58 22.24
CA ASP A 20 15.86 -10.17 22.08
C ASP A 20 14.51 -9.87 22.74
N VAL A 21 13.56 -10.82 22.61
CA VAL A 21 12.27 -10.75 23.29
C VAL A 21 12.43 -10.88 24.81
N MET A 22 13.34 -11.73 25.28
CA MET A 22 13.65 -11.87 26.70
C MET A 22 14.20 -10.56 27.27
N ALA A 23 15.12 -9.90 26.57
CA ALA A 23 15.66 -8.60 26.98
C ALA A 23 14.55 -7.54 27.11
N LEU A 24 13.65 -7.45 26.12
CA LEU A 24 12.48 -6.58 26.16
C LEU A 24 11.58 -6.85 27.37
N LEU A 25 11.33 -8.13 27.69
CA LEU A 25 10.47 -8.51 28.81
C LEU A 25 11.12 -8.23 30.18
N VAL A 26 12.45 -8.31 30.28
CA VAL A 26 13.20 -7.94 31.48
C VAL A 26 13.21 -6.43 31.66
N GLU A 27 13.48 -5.67 30.60
CA GLU A 27 13.48 -4.20 30.61
C GLU A 27 12.09 -3.64 30.97
N ALA A 28 11.03 -4.25 30.44
CA ALA A 28 9.65 -3.91 30.77
C ALA A 28 9.20 -4.38 32.16
N GLY A 29 10.08 -5.03 32.95
CA GLY A 29 9.77 -5.55 34.28
C GLY A 29 8.76 -6.69 34.31
N VAL A 30 8.47 -7.32 33.16
CA VAL A 30 7.47 -8.40 33.03
C VAL A 30 8.03 -9.73 33.54
N ILE A 31 9.34 -9.95 33.40
CA ILE A 31 10.03 -11.12 33.95
C ILE A 31 11.30 -10.67 34.69
N GLN A 32 11.62 -11.34 35.79
CA GLN A 32 12.89 -11.15 36.50
C GLN A 32 13.86 -12.24 36.08
N CYS A 33 15.01 -11.84 35.51
CA CYS A 33 16.04 -12.75 35.05
C CYS A 33 17.40 -12.24 35.54
N ASN A 34 18.16 -13.07 36.25
CA ASN A 34 19.55 -12.73 36.57
C ASN A 34 20.43 -13.08 35.36
N THR A 35 20.82 -12.08 34.59
CA THR A 35 21.63 -12.25 33.37
C THR A 35 23.08 -12.65 33.65
N GLN A 36 23.55 -12.50 34.89
CA GLN A 36 24.88 -12.91 35.32
C GLN A 36 24.93 -14.39 35.74
N ASP A 37 23.78 -14.98 36.06
CA ASP A 37 23.65 -16.41 36.33
C ASP A 37 23.22 -17.17 35.07
N ARG A 38 24.06 -18.12 34.64
CA ARG A 38 23.78 -18.95 33.45
C ARG A 38 22.54 -19.82 33.64
N GLY A 39 22.28 -20.32 34.85
CA GLY A 39 21.12 -21.17 35.14
C GLY A 39 19.79 -20.41 35.03
N SER A 40 19.72 -19.23 35.66
CA SER A 40 18.60 -18.30 35.61
C SER A 40 18.33 -17.82 34.19
N SER A 41 19.37 -17.44 33.45
CA SER A 41 19.26 -17.00 32.05
C SER A 41 18.72 -18.08 31.12
N ALA A 42 19.19 -19.32 31.25
CA ALA A 42 18.72 -20.44 30.44
C ALA A 42 17.25 -20.77 30.73
N SER A 43 16.86 -20.73 32.01
CA SER A 43 15.48 -20.98 32.45
C SER A 43 14.52 -19.91 31.93
N CYS A 44 14.88 -18.63 32.06
CA CYS A 44 14.09 -17.51 31.54
C CYS A 44 13.94 -17.55 30.02
N LEU A 45 15.02 -17.85 29.29
CA LEU A 45 14.98 -18.00 27.84
C LEU A 45 14.02 -19.12 27.43
N ARG A 46 13.98 -20.23 28.16
CA ARG A 46 13.06 -21.34 27.89
C ARG A 46 11.60 -20.95 28.12
N ILE A 47 11.32 -20.19 29.19
CA ILE A 47 9.97 -19.64 29.45
C ILE A 47 9.53 -18.72 28.30
N VAL A 48 10.41 -17.83 27.84
CA VAL A 48 10.12 -16.93 26.72
C VAL A 48 9.89 -17.70 25.42
N GLN A 49 10.66 -18.75 25.16
CA GLN A 49 10.43 -19.62 23.99
C GLN A 49 9.07 -20.31 24.03
N ILE A 50 8.67 -20.84 25.18
CA ILE A 50 7.34 -21.45 25.38
C ILE A 50 6.23 -20.40 25.20
N TYR A 51 6.43 -19.21 25.75
CA TYR A 51 5.48 -18.11 25.59
C TYR A 51 5.30 -17.69 24.13
N LEU A 52 6.39 -17.57 23.38
CA LEU A 52 6.36 -17.25 21.95
C LEU A 52 5.66 -18.34 21.13
N ASP A 53 5.91 -19.61 21.45
CA ASP A 53 5.25 -20.75 20.79
C ASP A 53 3.73 -20.75 21.07
N LYS A 54 3.31 -20.52 22.33
CA LYS A 54 1.90 -20.34 22.70
C LYS A 54 1.22 -19.17 21.98
N LEU A 55 1.96 -18.11 21.69
CA LEU A 55 1.49 -16.98 20.90
C LEU A 55 1.49 -17.26 19.38
N GLY A 56 1.88 -18.45 18.93
CA GLY A 56 1.88 -18.86 17.53
C GLY A 56 3.11 -18.41 16.73
N PHE A 57 4.17 -17.94 17.39
CA PHE A 57 5.42 -17.60 16.71
C PHE A 57 6.24 -18.84 16.40
N LYS A 58 6.79 -18.91 15.18
CA LYS A 58 7.60 -20.06 14.72
C LYS A 58 9.05 -19.65 14.52
N ARG A 59 9.98 -20.54 14.91
CA ARG A 59 11.43 -20.41 14.69
C ARG A 59 11.85 -21.29 13.50
N GLY A 60 12.55 -20.72 12.52
CA GLY A 60 13.13 -21.48 11.41
C GLY A 60 13.14 -20.71 10.10
N LYS A 61 13.64 -21.34 9.03
CA LYS A 61 13.47 -20.82 7.66
C LYS A 61 11.97 -20.77 7.37
N ARG A 62 11.45 -19.61 6.96
CA ARG A 62 10.06 -19.48 6.50
C ARG A 62 9.86 -20.46 5.33
N ARG A 63 9.19 -21.59 5.56
CA ARG A 63 8.76 -22.50 4.49
C ARG A 63 7.44 -21.95 3.93
N GLY A 64 7.57 -21.13 2.89
CA GLY A 64 6.49 -20.47 2.19
C GLY A 64 7.09 -19.55 1.12
N LYS A 65 6.43 -19.44 -0.04
CA LYS A 65 6.83 -18.57 -1.16
C LYS A 65 7.28 -17.21 -0.64
N ALA A 66 8.44 -16.75 -1.14
CA ALA A 66 9.10 -15.48 -0.87
C ALA A 66 8.20 -14.44 -0.20
N THR A 67 8.42 -14.17 1.09
CA THR A 67 8.08 -12.83 1.60
C THR A 67 8.94 -11.86 0.79
N TYR A 68 8.28 -11.07 -0.06
CA TYR A 68 8.87 -10.04 -0.89
C TYR A 68 10.02 -9.37 -0.14
N SER A 69 11.26 -9.70 -0.50
CA SER A 69 12.34 -8.76 -0.27
C SER A 69 11.92 -7.52 -1.05
N VAL A 70 11.42 -6.49 -0.35
CA VAL A 70 11.15 -5.17 -0.93
C VAL A 70 12.37 -4.85 -1.80
N SER A 71 12.16 -4.78 -3.12
CA SER A 71 13.25 -4.48 -4.05
C SER A 71 13.78 -3.09 -3.72
N SER A 72 15.04 -2.80 -4.08
CA SER A 72 15.57 -1.44 -3.94
C SER A 72 14.67 -0.40 -4.61
N ALA A 73 14.05 -0.76 -5.74
CA ALA A 73 13.08 0.09 -6.42
C ALA A 73 11.79 0.33 -5.59
N HIS A 74 11.24 -0.69 -4.92
CA HIS A 74 10.07 -0.51 -4.06
C HIS A 74 10.42 0.29 -2.79
N ALA A 75 11.62 0.10 -2.23
CA ALA A 75 12.11 0.89 -1.11
C ALA A 75 12.26 2.37 -1.50
N ALA A 76 12.90 2.65 -2.63
CA ALA A 76 13.03 4.03 -3.15
C ALA A 76 11.66 4.68 -3.41
N ALA A 77 10.70 3.93 -3.98
CA ALA A 77 9.34 4.43 -4.18
C ALA A 77 8.63 4.76 -2.86
N ARG A 78 8.84 3.95 -1.82
CA ARG A 78 8.33 4.21 -0.47
C ARG A 78 8.96 5.47 0.11
N ASP A 79 10.27 5.63 0.01
CA ASP A 79 10.99 6.75 0.61
C ASP A 79 10.58 8.07 -0.04
N ILE A 80 10.45 8.09 -1.38
CA ILE A 80 9.90 9.24 -2.14
C ILE A 80 8.47 9.57 -1.68
N TYR A 81 7.61 8.56 -1.52
CA TYR A 81 6.24 8.78 -1.06
C TYR A 81 6.21 9.37 0.36
N VAL A 82 6.92 8.75 1.30
CA VAL A 82 6.95 9.15 2.71
C VAL A 82 7.49 10.57 2.85
N GLN A 83 8.61 10.87 2.18
CA GLN A 83 9.19 12.21 2.18
C GLN A 83 8.22 13.23 1.59
N LYS A 84 7.58 12.93 0.46
CA LYS A 84 6.60 13.83 -0.16
C LYS A 84 5.41 14.09 0.77
N MET A 85 4.82 13.04 1.34
CA MET A 85 3.66 13.16 2.22
C MET A 85 3.99 13.88 3.53
N LYS A 86 5.21 13.68 4.07
CA LYS A 86 5.66 14.36 5.29
C LYS A 86 5.93 15.86 5.08
N ASN A 87 6.37 16.23 3.88
CA ASN A 87 6.70 17.61 3.52
C ASN A 87 5.55 18.40 2.91
N LEU A 88 4.33 17.86 2.88
CA LEU A 88 3.15 18.63 2.50
C LEU A 88 2.89 19.74 3.52
N ASP A 89 2.48 20.92 3.05
CA ASP A 89 2.06 21.98 3.96
C ASP A 89 0.90 21.48 4.84
N ALA A 90 0.90 21.87 6.11
CA ALA A 90 -0.07 21.40 7.09
C ALA A 90 -1.54 21.71 6.71
N ASN A 91 -1.77 22.66 5.80
CA ASN A 91 -3.09 23.02 5.30
C ASN A 91 -3.43 22.40 3.94
N THR A 92 -2.53 21.62 3.34
CA THR A 92 -2.77 20.96 2.04
C THR A 92 -3.89 19.94 2.19
N PRO A 93 -5.00 20.07 1.45
CA PRO A 93 -6.06 19.07 1.45
C PRO A 93 -5.57 17.80 0.74
N VAL A 94 -5.86 16.63 1.31
CA VAL A 94 -5.48 15.34 0.73
C VAL A 94 -6.73 14.49 0.53
N VAL A 95 -6.90 13.96 -0.68
CA VAL A 95 -7.94 12.98 -1.02
C VAL A 95 -7.28 11.63 -1.20
N TYR A 96 -7.60 10.67 -0.35
CA TYR A 96 -7.20 9.28 -0.56
C TYR A 96 -8.31 8.57 -1.32
N MET A 97 -8.00 7.96 -2.45
CA MET A 97 -8.97 7.27 -3.29
C MET A 97 -8.54 5.85 -3.61
N ASP A 98 -9.54 5.02 -3.86
CA ASP A 98 -9.37 3.61 -4.19
C ASP A 98 -10.67 3.00 -4.69
N GLU A 99 -10.60 1.79 -5.24
CA GLU A 99 -11.73 0.95 -5.58
C GLU A 99 -11.86 -0.26 -4.67
N SER A 100 -13.09 -0.65 -4.37
CA SER A 100 -13.36 -1.88 -3.65
C SER A 100 -14.61 -2.58 -4.16
N TYR A 101 -14.89 -3.75 -3.58
CA TYR A 101 -16.12 -4.48 -3.88
C TYR A 101 -16.61 -5.27 -2.67
N ILE A 102 -17.90 -5.59 -2.69
CA ILE A 102 -18.55 -6.53 -1.77
C ILE A 102 -19.29 -7.61 -2.57
N HIS A 103 -19.16 -8.87 -2.14
CA HIS A 103 -19.88 -9.98 -2.74
C HIS A 103 -21.34 -10.01 -2.28
N HIS A 104 -22.23 -10.57 -3.11
CA HIS A 104 -23.63 -10.80 -2.74
C HIS A 104 -23.74 -11.53 -1.39
N HIS A 105 -22.98 -12.62 -1.20
CA HIS A 105 -22.99 -13.41 0.03
C HIS A 105 -21.92 -13.00 1.04
N TYR A 106 -21.55 -11.72 1.08
CA TYR A 106 -20.56 -11.24 2.04
C TYR A 106 -21.16 -11.23 3.46
N THR A 107 -20.56 -11.98 4.36
CA THR A 107 -20.95 -12.09 5.77
C THR A 107 -19.84 -11.53 6.66
N ARG A 108 -20.20 -10.97 7.82
CA ARG A 108 -19.20 -10.51 8.80
C ARG A 108 -18.67 -11.71 9.58
N HIS A 109 -17.46 -12.15 9.21
CA HIS A 109 -16.65 -13.20 9.86
C HIS A 109 -17.31 -14.58 10.01
N GLN A 110 -16.47 -15.61 10.00
CA GLN A 110 -16.87 -16.99 10.34
C GLN A 110 -16.92 -17.14 11.86
N ASP A 111 -17.79 -16.35 12.52
CA ASP A 111 -18.00 -16.44 13.98
C ASP A 111 -18.95 -17.60 14.33
N SER A 112 -19.24 -18.47 13.36
CA SER A 112 -20.05 -19.67 13.52
C SER A 112 -19.26 -20.74 14.30
N LEU A 113 -19.90 -21.30 15.32
CA LEU A 113 -19.42 -22.51 15.97
C LEU A 113 -19.46 -23.67 14.94
N PHE A 114 -18.40 -24.48 14.92
CA PHE A 114 -18.32 -25.70 14.11
C PHE A 114 -18.19 -26.92 15.03
N ASP A 115 -18.66 -28.08 14.59
CA ASP A 115 -18.45 -29.31 15.33
C ASP A 115 -16.99 -29.77 15.17
N PRO A 116 -16.27 -30.15 16.24
CA PRO A 116 -14.88 -30.63 16.14
C PRO A 116 -14.70 -31.86 15.24
N THR A 117 -15.79 -32.57 14.91
CA THR A 117 -15.81 -33.73 14.02
C THR A 117 -16.15 -33.38 12.56
N ASP A 118 -16.47 -32.12 12.25
CA ASP A 118 -16.70 -31.67 10.88
C ASP A 118 -15.39 -31.71 10.07
N ASP A 119 -15.42 -32.39 8.92
CA ASP A 119 -14.39 -32.21 7.90
C ASP A 119 -14.43 -30.76 7.38
N ALA A 120 -13.25 -30.20 7.09
CA ALA A 120 -13.01 -28.77 6.78
C ALA A 120 -14.17 -28.07 6.03
N PRO A 121 -14.47 -26.79 6.35
CA PRO A 121 -15.67 -26.11 5.87
C PRO A 121 -15.82 -26.21 4.35
N LEU A 122 -17.04 -26.53 3.91
CA LEU A 122 -17.44 -26.48 2.52
C LEU A 122 -17.00 -25.13 1.93
N LYS A 123 -16.14 -25.16 0.90
CA LYS A 123 -15.65 -23.97 0.21
C LYS A 123 -16.81 -23.03 -0.10
N GLU A 124 -16.81 -21.86 0.53
CA GLU A 124 -17.74 -20.80 0.22
C GLU A 124 -17.66 -20.49 -1.28
N LYS A 125 -18.81 -20.52 -1.97
CA LYS A 125 -18.89 -20.23 -3.40
C LYS A 125 -18.72 -18.72 -3.62
N HIS A 126 -17.50 -18.21 -3.53
CA HIS A 126 -17.18 -16.81 -3.84
C HIS A 126 -17.28 -16.45 -5.34
N LYS A 127 -17.92 -17.29 -6.17
CA LYS A 127 -18.19 -17.00 -7.58
C LYS A 127 -19.62 -16.48 -7.70
N GLY A 128 -19.79 -15.15 -7.67
CA GLY A 128 -21.10 -14.51 -7.76
C GLY A 128 -21.01 -13.02 -8.13
N ARG A 129 -22.18 -12.38 -8.27
CA ARG A 129 -22.34 -10.93 -8.50
C ARG A 129 -21.67 -10.15 -7.37
N ARG A 130 -21.17 -8.96 -7.71
CA ARG A 130 -20.42 -8.08 -6.80
C ARG A 130 -20.93 -6.66 -6.95
N MET A 131 -21.05 -5.93 -5.85
CA MET A 131 -21.16 -4.48 -5.92
C MET A 131 -19.75 -3.91 -5.86
N CYS A 132 -19.32 -3.29 -6.94
CA CYS A 132 -18.06 -2.59 -7.06
C CYS A 132 -18.27 -1.12 -6.77
N PHE A 133 -17.34 -0.46 -6.10
CA PHE A 133 -17.46 0.94 -5.76
C PHE A 133 -16.11 1.64 -5.74
N ILE A 134 -16.14 2.92 -6.04
CA ILE A 134 -14.98 3.81 -6.07
C ILE A 134 -15.35 5.10 -5.34
N ALA A 135 -14.44 5.62 -4.52
CA ALA A 135 -14.60 6.93 -3.90
C ALA A 135 -13.24 7.53 -3.52
N GLY A 136 -13.24 8.83 -3.25
CA GLY A 136 -12.22 9.50 -2.44
C GLY A 136 -12.71 9.69 -1.01
N ILE A 137 -11.78 9.84 -0.05
CA ILE A 137 -12.06 10.34 1.29
C ILE A 137 -11.15 11.52 1.59
N MET A 138 -11.69 12.53 2.28
CA MET A 138 -10.97 13.73 2.67
C MET A 138 -11.27 14.05 4.14
N ALA A 139 -10.25 14.48 4.88
CA ALA A 139 -10.43 15.10 6.19
C ALA A 139 -10.15 16.60 6.09
N PHE A 140 -11.00 17.40 6.74
CA PHE A 140 -10.75 18.83 6.92
C PHE A 140 -9.88 18.99 8.17
N ARG A 141 -8.59 19.28 7.98
CA ARG A 141 -7.59 19.24 9.07
C ARG A 141 -7.91 20.16 10.25
N ALA A 142 -8.66 21.24 10.04
CA ALA A 142 -9.09 22.15 11.10
C ALA A 142 -10.14 21.53 12.05
N SER A 143 -10.92 20.53 11.60
CA SER A 143 -11.89 19.80 12.41
C SER A 143 -12.35 18.52 11.72
N GLY A 144 -12.24 17.37 12.42
CA GLY A 144 -12.69 16.07 11.92
C GLY A 144 -14.18 16.00 11.60
N ALA A 145 -14.99 16.96 12.06
CA ALA A 145 -16.44 17.01 11.88
C ALA A 145 -16.88 17.13 10.41
N ASN A 146 -16.04 17.69 9.53
CA ASN A 146 -16.39 17.88 8.12
C ASN A 146 -15.80 16.81 7.19
N SER A 147 -15.08 15.82 7.73
CA SER A 147 -14.49 14.75 6.91
C SER A 147 -15.57 14.02 6.11
N THR A 148 -15.31 13.74 4.84
CA THR A 148 -16.35 13.33 3.90
C THR A 148 -15.85 12.35 2.85
N VAL A 149 -16.81 11.68 2.21
CA VAL A 149 -16.62 10.86 1.01
C VAL A 149 -16.79 11.76 -0.22
N VAL A 150 -15.92 11.59 -1.20
CA VAL A 150 -15.86 12.38 -2.44
C VAL A 150 -16.17 11.46 -3.62
N ALA A 151 -17.08 11.90 -4.50
CA ALA A 151 -17.38 11.26 -5.78
C ALA A 151 -17.63 9.73 -5.71
N LEU A 152 -18.46 9.28 -4.76
CA LEU A 152 -18.86 7.88 -4.65
C LEU A 152 -19.59 7.42 -5.92
N ASP A 153 -19.14 6.31 -6.52
CA ASP A 153 -19.89 5.52 -7.50
C ASP A 153 -20.03 4.08 -7.01
N ILE A 154 -21.21 3.50 -7.22
CA ILE A 154 -21.51 2.09 -6.92
C ILE A 154 -22.07 1.44 -8.19
N LEU A 155 -21.38 0.41 -8.68
CA LEU A 155 -21.62 -0.28 -9.93
C LEU A 155 -21.86 -1.78 -9.69
N GLU A 156 -22.71 -2.41 -10.50
CA GLU A 156 -22.90 -3.86 -10.46
C GLU A 156 -21.86 -4.58 -11.32
N GLY A 157 -21.05 -5.45 -10.72
CA GLY A 157 -20.09 -6.31 -11.39
C GLY A 157 -20.54 -7.78 -11.50
N GLY A 158 -20.23 -8.42 -12.63
CA GLY A 158 -20.41 -9.86 -12.82
C GLY A 158 -21.81 -10.29 -13.30
N LYS A 159 -22.54 -9.44 -14.04
CA LYS A 159 -23.76 -9.85 -14.75
C LYS A 159 -23.38 -10.79 -15.92
N LYS A 160 -24.16 -11.86 -16.14
CA LYS A 160 -23.92 -12.89 -17.18
C LYS A 160 -24.26 -12.42 -18.61
N SER A 161 -24.25 -11.13 -18.94
CA SER A 161 -24.43 -10.75 -20.34
C SER A 161 -23.15 -11.08 -21.12
N LYS A 162 -23.27 -11.43 -22.41
CA LYS A 162 -22.10 -11.73 -23.26
C LYS A 162 -21.18 -10.51 -23.44
N ASP A 163 -21.70 -9.32 -23.14
CA ASP A 163 -21.06 -8.02 -23.38
C ASP A 163 -20.60 -7.32 -22.09
N ASP A 164 -20.93 -7.86 -20.91
CA ASP A 164 -20.50 -7.27 -19.64
C ASP A 164 -19.10 -7.73 -19.21
N PRO A 165 -18.32 -6.84 -18.58
CA PRO A 165 -17.04 -7.19 -18.01
C PRO A 165 -17.16 -8.33 -16.98
N LYS A 166 -16.64 -9.51 -17.32
CA LYS A 166 -16.61 -10.69 -16.41
C LYS A 166 -15.78 -10.45 -15.14
N ASP A 167 -14.92 -9.44 -15.18
CA ASP A 167 -13.98 -9.08 -14.13
C ASP A 167 -14.18 -7.62 -13.73
N TYR A 168 -14.10 -7.32 -12.43
CA TYR A 168 -14.24 -5.95 -11.92
C TYR A 168 -13.14 -5.03 -12.49
N HIS A 169 -11.97 -5.59 -12.78
CA HIS A 169 -10.89 -4.89 -13.47
C HIS A 169 -11.23 -4.42 -14.88
N ALA A 170 -12.27 -4.99 -15.51
CA ALA A 170 -12.71 -4.55 -16.83
C ALA A 170 -13.82 -3.47 -16.74
N MET A 171 -14.40 -3.23 -15.55
CA MET A 171 -15.27 -2.07 -15.28
C MET A 171 -14.43 -0.80 -15.03
N PHE A 172 -13.38 -0.91 -14.22
CA PHE A 172 -12.44 0.18 -13.95
C PHE A 172 -11.33 0.21 -15.00
N ASN A 173 -11.67 0.72 -16.19
CA ASN A 173 -10.70 0.99 -17.25
C ASN A 173 -10.21 2.45 -17.21
N HIS A 174 -9.16 2.75 -17.96
CA HIS A 174 -8.54 4.07 -17.96
C HIS A 174 -9.52 5.19 -18.36
N THR A 175 -10.37 4.93 -19.36
CA THR A 175 -11.37 5.91 -19.84
C THR A 175 -12.41 6.23 -18.77
N TYR A 176 -12.90 5.22 -18.05
CA TYR A 176 -13.80 5.44 -16.92
C TYR A 176 -13.10 6.23 -15.80
N PHE A 177 -11.89 5.81 -15.42
CA PHE A 177 -11.16 6.43 -14.32
C PHE A 177 -10.86 7.90 -14.57
N VAL A 178 -10.45 8.29 -15.78
CA VAL A 178 -10.21 9.70 -16.13
C VAL A 178 -11.46 10.55 -15.93
N LYS A 179 -12.62 10.08 -16.41
CA LYS A 179 -13.90 10.79 -16.22
C LYS A 179 -14.32 10.86 -14.75
N TRP A 180 -14.11 9.76 -14.02
CA TRP A 180 -14.44 9.71 -12.60
C TRP A 180 -13.56 10.69 -11.80
N LEU A 181 -12.25 10.75 -12.09
CA LEU A 181 -11.33 11.66 -11.41
C LEU A 181 -11.63 13.13 -11.75
N GLU A 182 -12.06 13.42 -12.98
CA GLU A 182 -12.55 14.76 -13.35
C GLU A 182 -13.71 15.19 -12.45
N ARG A 183 -14.73 14.33 -12.29
CA ARG A 183 -15.83 14.57 -11.35
C ARG A 183 -15.36 14.70 -9.90
N ALA A 184 -14.37 13.90 -9.49
CA ALA A 184 -13.82 13.98 -8.14
C ALA A 184 -13.14 15.33 -7.87
N MET A 185 -12.46 15.90 -8.87
CA MET A 185 -11.91 17.27 -8.79
C MET A 185 -13.02 18.31 -8.68
N GLU A 186 -14.05 18.22 -9.51
CA GLU A 186 -15.22 19.12 -9.43
C GLU A 186 -15.90 19.07 -8.05
N CYS A 187 -16.02 17.87 -7.45
CA CYS A 187 -16.56 17.73 -6.11
C CYS A 187 -15.72 18.46 -5.05
N VAL A 188 -14.39 18.36 -5.09
CA VAL A 188 -13.54 19.05 -4.09
C VAL A 188 -13.47 20.55 -4.33
N GLU A 189 -13.49 20.99 -5.59
CA GLU A 189 -13.57 22.39 -5.97
C GLU A 189 -14.88 23.02 -5.47
N ALA A 190 -16.01 22.29 -5.59
CA ALA A 190 -17.31 22.71 -5.06
C ALA A 190 -17.33 22.78 -3.51
N LEU A 191 -16.46 22.04 -2.83
CA LEU A 191 -16.22 22.16 -1.39
C LEU A 191 -15.24 23.29 -1.03
N GLY A 192 -14.86 24.12 -2.00
CA GLY A 192 -13.92 25.23 -1.83
C GLY A 192 -12.48 24.80 -1.60
N GLN A 193 -12.12 23.56 -1.94
CA GLN A 193 -10.77 23.04 -1.77
C GLN A 193 -9.94 23.24 -3.04
N THR A 194 -8.78 23.87 -2.89
CA THR A 194 -7.80 24.09 -3.96
C THR A 194 -6.42 23.56 -3.53
N GLY A 195 -5.50 23.33 -4.46
CA GLY A 195 -4.19 22.77 -4.09
C GLY A 195 -4.26 21.33 -3.57
N VAL A 196 -5.33 20.60 -3.89
CA VAL A 196 -5.60 19.25 -3.40
C VAL A 196 -4.56 18.25 -3.93
N VAL A 197 -4.11 17.36 -3.05
CA VAL A 197 -3.28 16.20 -3.42
C VAL A 197 -4.15 14.95 -3.46
N PHE A 198 -4.28 14.33 -4.64
CA PHE A 198 -4.99 13.07 -4.83
C PHE A 198 -4.02 11.89 -4.69
N VAL A 199 -4.29 10.99 -3.75
CA VAL A 199 -3.47 9.83 -3.42
C VAL A 199 -4.17 8.56 -3.89
N MET A 200 -3.51 7.80 -4.78
CA MET A 200 -4.06 6.58 -5.40
C MET A 200 -3.00 5.47 -5.51
N ASP A 201 -3.42 4.23 -5.76
CA ASP A 201 -2.50 3.10 -5.90
C ASP A 201 -1.79 3.07 -7.28
N ASN A 202 -0.98 2.04 -7.54
CA ASN A 202 -0.25 1.88 -8.81
C ASN A 202 -1.00 1.07 -9.88
N ALA A 203 -2.33 0.95 -9.82
CA ALA A 203 -3.07 0.21 -10.83
C ALA A 203 -2.75 0.73 -12.24
N LYS A 204 -2.61 -0.19 -13.21
CA LYS A 204 -2.16 0.16 -14.57
C LYS A 204 -3.07 1.21 -15.22
N TYR A 205 -4.37 1.16 -14.95
CA TYR A 205 -5.33 2.11 -15.49
C TYR A 205 -5.27 3.50 -14.82
N HIS A 206 -4.70 3.65 -13.62
CA HIS A 206 -4.39 4.96 -13.04
C HIS A 206 -3.24 5.65 -13.77
N LYS A 207 -2.32 4.88 -14.37
CA LYS A 207 -1.09 5.37 -15.00
C LYS A 207 -1.15 5.41 -16.54
N GLY A 208 -2.35 5.47 -17.11
CA GLY A 208 -2.51 5.62 -18.55
C GLY A 208 -1.82 6.90 -19.05
N LEU A 209 -0.98 6.73 -20.06
CA LEU A 209 -0.26 7.81 -20.72
C LEU A 209 -1.11 8.32 -21.91
N PRO A 210 -0.87 9.56 -22.38
CA PRO A 210 -1.49 10.08 -23.59
C PRO A 210 -1.38 9.11 -24.78
N ASP A 211 -2.38 9.07 -25.66
CA ASP A 211 -2.45 8.12 -26.77
C ASP A 211 -1.29 8.24 -27.76
N ASP A 212 -0.78 9.46 -27.92
CA ASP A 212 0.37 9.83 -28.74
C ASP A 212 1.74 9.53 -28.07
N THR A 213 1.75 8.93 -26.88
CA THR A 213 2.99 8.54 -26.20
C THR A 213 3.74 7.46 -27.01
N PRO A 214 5.04 7.66 -27.33
CA PRO A 214 5.82 6.67 -28.06
C PRO A 214 5.83 5.29 -27.41
N ARG A 215 5.67 4.23 -28.21
CA ARG A 215 5.67 2.84 -27.74
C ARG A 215 6.69 2.02 -28.51
N GLY A 216 7.36 1.09 -27.85
CA GLY A 216 8.33 0.18 -28.51
C GLY A 216 7.73 -0.68 -29.63
N SER A 217 6.40 -0.79 -29.70
CA SER A 217 5.70 -1.47 -30.80
C SER A 217 5.63 -0.64 -32.08
N TRP A 218 5.78 0.69 -32.04
CA TRP A 218 5.70 1.61 -33.18
C TRP A 218 6.68 1.26 -34.32
N ARG A 219 6.43 1.73 -35.54
CA ARG A 219 7.36 1.47 -36.66
C ARG A 219 8.68 2.19 -36.41
N LYS A 220 9.77 1.69 -36.99
CA LYS A 220 11.11 2.29 -36.83
C LYS A 220 11.13 3.76 -37.22
N VAL A 221 10.46 4.13 -38.32
CA VAL A 221 10.35 5.52 -38.78
C VAL A 221 9.66 6.42 -37.74
N ASP A 222 8.59 5.94 -37.10
CA ASP A 222 7.86 6.71 -36.09
C ASP A 222 8.71 6.86 -34.81
N LEU A 223 9.50 5.84 -34.45
CA LEU A 223 10.44 5.93 -33.33
C LEU A 223 11.59 6.90 -33.60
N LEU A 224 12.10 6.98 -34.84
CA LEU A 224 13.11 7.98 -35.23
C LEU A 224 12.55 9.40 -35.14
N ALA A 225 11.32 9.62 -35.61
CA ALA A 225 10.64 10.91 -35.48
C ALA A 225 10.41 11.28 -34.00
N ALA A 226 10.00 10.30 -33.17
CA ALA A 226 9.90 10.51 -31.73
C ALA A 226 11.26 10.82 -31.09
N CYS A 227 12.34 10.15 -31.48
CA CYS A 227 13.68 10.47 -30.99
C CYS A 227 14.07 11.93 -31.30
N GLN A 228 13.77 12.43 -32.51
CA GLN A 228 14.00 13.84 -32.85
C GLN A 228 13.18 14.77 -31.94
N LEU A 229 11.89 14.50 -31.74
CA LEU A 229 11.01 15.29 -30.87
C LEU A 229 11.50 15.33 -29.42
N TYR A 230 11.99 14.20 -28.90
CA TYR A 230 12.45 14.07 -27.52
C TYR A 230 13.94 14.41 -27.35
N GLY A 231 14.67 14.76 -28.43
CA GLY A 231 16.09 15.08 -28.38
C GLY A 231 16.98 13.89 -27.99
N VAL A 232 16.64 12.69 -28.49
CA VAL A 232 17.39 11.45 -28.25
C VAL A 232 18.26 11.14 -29.47
N ASP A 233 19.57 11.03 -29.25
CA ASP A 233 20.54 10.76 -30.31
C ASP A 233 20.51 9.28 -30.74
N VAL A 234 20.13 9.06 -32.00
CA VAL A 234 20.03 7.75 -32.68
C VAL A 234 20.29 7.93 -34.17
N GLU A 235 20.81 6.88 -34.80
CA GLU A 235 21.05 6.86 -36.24
C GLU A 235 20.02 6.03 -36.98
N ALA A 236 19.77 6.34 -38.27
CA ALA A 236 18.83 5.59 -39.09
C ALA A 236 19.19 4.09 -39.24
N ARG A 237 20.48 3.74 -39.08
CA ARG A 237 20.96 2.35 -39.11
C ARG A 237 20.73 1.59 -37.80
N ASP A 238 20.47 2.28 -36.68
CA ASP A 238 20.28 1.64 -35.38
C ASP A 238 19.12 0.63 -35.41
N LEU A 239 19.25 -0.45 -34.68
CA LEU A 239 18.18 -1.43 -34.56
C LEU A 239 16.99 -0.83 -33.79
N LYS A 240 15.78 -1.26 -34.12
CA LYS A 240 14.54 -0.80 -33.46
C LYS A 240 14.60 -0.96 -31.94
N SER A 241 15.18 -2.07 -31.46
CA SER A 241 15.39 -2.34 -30.03
C SER A 241 16.31 -1.31 -29.38
N THR A 242 17.41 -0.95 -30.03
CA THR A 242 18.39 0.04 -29.56
C THR A 242 17.79 1.45 -29.51
N ILE A 243 17.03 1.83 -30.54
CA ILE A 243 16.30 3.11 -30.57
C ILE A 243 15.35 3.18 -29.38
N TRP A 244 14.54 2.13 -29.17
CA TRP A 244 13.60 2.10 -28.06
C TRP A 244 14.28 2.08 -26.69
N SER A 245 15.39 1.37 -26.51
CA SER A 245 16.10 1.35 -25.23
C SER A 245 16.65 2.73 -24.83
N ARG A 246 17.00 3.58 -25.80
CA ARG A 246 17.41 4.97 -25.56
C ARG A 246 16.22 5.91 -25.36
N LEU A 247 15.14 5.74 -26.14
CA LEU A 247 13.96 6.61 -26.06
C LEU A 247 13.12 6.37 -24.79
N LYS A 248 12.93 5.10 -24.40
CA LYS A 248 12.08 4.69 -23.27
C LYS A 248 12.35 5.46 -21.96
N PRO A 249 13.60 5.60 -21.47
CA PRO A 249 13.85 6.34 -20.22
C PRO A 249 13.54 7.83 -20.33
N VAL A 250 13.74 8.45 -21.50
CA VAL A 250 13.43 9.87 -21.74
C VAL A 250 11.92 10.10 -21.79
N VAL A 251 11.17 9.21 -22.44
CA VAL A 251 9.70 9.25 -22.41
C VAL A 251 9.20 9.07 -20.98
N ALA A 252 9.74 8.11 -20.23
CA ALA A 252 9.34 7.84 -18.85
C ALA A 252 9.60 9.02 -17.88
N SER A 253 10.60 9.87 -18.16
CA SER A 253 10.90 11.04 -17.34
C SER A 253 10.15 12.31 -17.74
N ARG A 254 9.69 12.41 -19.00
CA ARG A 254 9.05 13.63 -19.53
C ARG A 254 7.53 13.52 -19.69
N VAL A 255 7.00 12.31 -19.91
CA VAL A 255 5.57 12.10 -20.15
C VAL A 255 4.89 11.71 -18.84
N LEU A 256 3.96 12.56 -18.42
CA LEU A 256 3.14 12.30 -17.24
C LEU A 256 1.91 11.45 -17.60
N PRO A 257 1.40 10.63 -16.67
CA PRO A 257 0.08 10.04 -16.81
C PRO A 257 -1.00 11.12 -17.00
N VAL A 258 -2.02 10.82 -17.81
CA VAL A 258 -3.10 11.75 -18.16
C VAL A 258 -3.70 12.39 -16.92
N VAL A 259 -3.95 11.59 -15.89
CA VAL A 259 -4.54 12.03 -14.62
C VAL A 259 -3.67 13.02 -13.85
N VAL A 260 -2.34 12.91 -13.94
CA VAL A 260 -1.41 13.83 -13.30
C VAL A 260 -1.44 15.18 -14.02
N SER A 261 -1.38 15.17 -15.34
CA SER A 261 -1.49 16.39 -16.15
C SER A 261 -2.83 17.09 -15.94
N MET A 262 -3.91 16.32 -15.88
CA MET A 262 -5.27 16.81 -15.65
C MET A 262 -5.41 17.49 -14.27
N ALA A 263 -4.91 16.87 -13.21
CA ALA A 263 -4.91 17.46 -11.86
C ALA A 263 -4.07 18.75 -11.81
N ARG A 264 -2.85 18.73 -12.37
CA ARG A 264 -1.96 19.89 -12.38
C ARG A 264 -2.49 21.07 -13.16
N ALA A 265 -3.20 20.83 -14.25
CA ALA A 265 -3.86 21.88 -15.02
C ALA A 265 -4.91 22.65 -14.19
N ARG A 266 -5.46 22.03 -13.14
CA ARG A 266 -6.41 22.63 -12.20
C ARG A 266 -5.76 23.09 -10.88
N GLY A 267 -4.42 23.11 -10.80
CA GLY A 267 -3.70 23.50 -9.58
C GLY A 267 -3.73 22.45 -8.47
N HIS A 268 -3.99 21.18 -8.81
CA HIS A 268 -3.90 20.03 -7.91
C HIS A 268 -2.66 19.19 -8.22
N ASP A 269 -2.38 18.16 -7.41
CA ASP A 269 -1.31 17.20 -7.71
C ASP A 269 -1.76 15.76 -7.41
N VAL A 270 -0.99 14.80 -7.93
CA VAL A 270 -1.24 13.36 -7.73
C VAL A 270 -0.02 12.72 -7.08
N VAL A 271 -0.28 11.81 -6.14
CA VAL A 271 0.71 10.97 -5.49
C VAL A 271 0.29 9.52 -5.59
N PHE A 272 1.22 8.67 -6.00
CA PHE A 272 1.00 7.23 -6.04
C PHE A 272 1.55 6.60 -4.75
N THR A 273 0.73 5.81 -4.06
CA THR A 273 1.19 5.06 -2.89
C THR A 273 2.28 4.06 -3.28
N PRO A 274 3.18 3.65 -2.38
CA PRO A 274 4.23 2.74 -2.75
C PRO A 274 3.69 1.30 -2.90
N PRO A 275 4.26 0.48 -3.80
CA PRO A 275 3.81 -0.91 -3.96
C PRO A 275 3.86 -1.69 -2.65
N HIS A 276 2.81 -2.46 -2.36
CA HIS A 276 2.66 -3.30 -1.16
C HIS A 276 2.52 -2.53 0.17
N HIS A 277 2.13 -1.26 0.13
CA HIS A 277 1.89 -0.42 1.31
C HIS A 277 0.44 0.06 1.41
N SER A 278 -0.51 -0.87 1.39
CA SER A 278 -1.94 -0.55 1.59
C SER A 278 -2.24 0.01 2.98
N ASP A 279 -1.35 -0.21 3.95
CA ASP A 279 -1.38 0.41 5.28
C ASP A 279 -1.19 1.94 5.25
N LEU A 280 -0.66 2.48 4.14
CA LEU A 280 -0.55 3.92 3.88
C LEU A 280 -1.76 4.49 3.11
N GLN A 281 -2.80 3.69 2.88
CA GLN A 281 -4.06 4.11 2.24
C GLN A 281 -5.22 4.04 3.27
N PRO A 282 -5.60 5.16 3.91
CA PRO A 282 -6.61 5.16 4.97
C PRO A 282 -8.00 4.73 4.49
N ILE A 283 -8.27 4.85 3.18
CA ILE A 283 -9.54 4.44 2.59
C ILE A 283 -9.80 2.93 2.72
N GLU A 284 -8.75 2.12 2.84
CA GLU A 284 -8.88 0.67 3.09
C GLU A 284 -9.55 0.38 4.44
N MET A 285 -9.28 1.21 5.46
CA MET A 285 -9.96 1.10 6.76
C MET A 285 -11.42 1.52 6.67
N VAL A 286 -11.72 2.53 5.84
CA VAL A 286 -13.11 2.93 5.55
C VAL A 286 -13.85 1.81 4.81
N TRP A 287 -13.22 1.16 3.84
CA TRP A 287 -13.77 -0.04 3.19
C TRP A 287 -14.06 -1.15 4.18
N ALA A 288 -13.15 -1.43 5.11
CA ALA A 288 -13.38 -2.43 6.16
C ALA A 288 -14.62 -2.08 7.01
N LYS A 289 -14.79 -0.81 7.41
CA LYS A 289 -15.96 -0.36 8.17
C LYS A 289 -17.25 -0.52 7.38
N VAL A 290 -17.32 0.04 6.17
CA VAL A 290 -18.52 0.00 5.32
C VAL A 290 -18.92 -1.45 5.03
N LYS A 291 -17.97 -2.30 4.64
CA LYS A 291 -18.25 -3.72 4.39
C LYS A 291 -18.71 -4.45 5.63
N SER A 292 -18.15 -4.14 6.80
CA SER A 292 -18.59 -4.71 8.08
C SER A 292 -20.05 -4.34 8.39
N ASP A 293 -20.44 -3.09 8.18
CA ASP A 293 -21.81 -2.60 8.40
C ASP A 293 -22.83 -3.26 7.46
N VAL A 294 -22.43 -3.58 6.22
CA VAL A 294 -23.27 -4.36 5.31
C VAL A 294 -23.30 -5.83 5.70
N GLY A 295 -22.13 -6.40 6.02
CA GLY A 295 -21.96 -7.83 6.30
C GLY A 295 -22.63 -8.29 7.60
N VAL A 296 -22.76 -7.42 8.61
CA VAL A 296 -23.44 -7.74 9.88
C VAL A 296 -24.96 -7.94 9.69
N GLN A 297 -25.52 -7.40 8.61
CA GLN A 297 -26.95 -7.52 8.29
C GLN A 297 -27.25 -8.73 7.40
N TYR A 298 -26.23 -9.54 7.06
CA TYR A 298 -26.41 -10.67 6.16
C TYR A 298 -27.30 -11.76 6.77
N THR A 299 -28.20 -12.29 5.94
CA THR A 299 -29.00 -13.49 6.17
C THR A 299 -29.00 -14.35 4.91
N VAL A 300 -29.39 -15.62 5.01
CA VAL A 300 -29.46 -16.53 3.85
C VAL A 300 -30.38 -16.04 2.74
N ASP A 301 -31.39 -15.24 3.09
CA ASP A 301 -32.36 -14.65 2.16
C ASP A 301 -31.92 -13.30 1.59
N THR A 302 -30.73 -12.81 1.96
CA THR A 302 -30.21 -11.53 1.47
C THR A 302 -30.12 -11.54 -0.06
N THR A 303 -30.82 -10.61 -0.69
CA THR A 303 -30.79 -10.40 -2.13
C THR A 303 -29.69 -9.41 -2.53
N PHE A 304 -29.38 -9.35 -3.83
CA PHE A 304 -28.40 -8.39 -4.32
C PHE A 304 -28.90 -6.94 -4.23
N ALA A 305 -30.22 -6.72 -4.29
CA ALA A 305 -30.82 -5.42 -4.06
C ALA A 305 -30.67 -4.98 -2.59
N ASP A 306 -30.77 -5.92 -1.65
CA ASP A 306 -30.51 -5.64 -0.24
C ASP A 306 -29.05 -5.20 -0.03
N VAL A 307 -28.09 -5.87 -0.69
CA VAL A 307 -26.68 -5.44 -0.66
C VAL A 307 -26.52 -4.01 -1.20
N ARG A 308 -27.24 -3.64 -2.26
CA ARG A 308 -27.24 -2.26 -2.77
C ARG A 308 -27.72 -1.27 -1.72
N SER A 309 -28.93 -1.50 -1.20
CA SER A 309 -29.57 -0.61 -0.25
C SER A 309 -28.74 -0.46 1.03
N ARG A 310 -28.16 -1.56 1.53
CA ARG A 310 -27.29 -1.54 2.71
C ARG A 310 -25.99 -0.78 2.46
N LEU A 311 -25.40 -0.86 1.26
CA LEU A 311 -24.25 -0.03 0.90
C LEU A 311 -24.62 1.46 0.89
N ASP A 312 -25.74 1.82 0.24
CA ASP A 312 -26.20 3.22 0.18
C ASP A 312 -26.40 3.78 1.61
N VAL A 313 -27.01 3.00 2.51
CA VAL A 313 -27.16 3.35 3.93
C VAL A 313 -25.82 3.44 4.65
N ALA A 314 -24.93 2.46 4.48
CA ALA A 314 -23.63 2.44 5.16
C ALA A 314 -22.75 3.64 4.77
N PHE A 315 -22.80 4.07 3.51
CA PHE A 315 -22.12 5.29 3.06
C PHE A 315 -22.78 6.55 3.59
N ALA A 316 -24.12 6.65 3.54
CA ALA A 316 -24.84 7.82 4.04
C ALA A 316 -24.68 8.01 5.57
N GLN A 317 -24.51 6.92 6.31
CA GLN A 317 -24.34 6.93 7.76
C GLN A 317 -22.87 6.86 8.20
N LEU A 318 -21.91 6.89 7.26
CA LEU A 318 -20.49 6.83 7.60
C LEU A 318 -20.10 8.07 8.41
N PRO A 319 -19.71 7.93 9.70
CA PRO A 319 -19.47 9.10 10.52
C PRO A 319 -18.18 9.83 10.08
N PRO A 320 -18.18 11.17 9.96
CA PRO A 320 -16.99 11.97 9.62
C PRO A 320 -15.78 11.66 10.52
N VAL A 321 -16.03 11.44 11.81
CA VAL A 321 -14.97 11.09 12.78
C VAL A 321 -14.26 9.78 12.46
N VAL A 322 -14.93 8.82 11.81
CA VAL A 322 -14.30 7.56 11.37
C VAL A 322 -13.30 7.85 10.25
N ILE A 323 -13.70 8.63 9.24
CA ILE A 323 -12.83 9.03 8.13
C ILE A 323 -11.60 9.79 8.67
N TRP A 324 -11.84 10.75 9.57
CA TRP A 324 -10.78 11.51 10.23
C TRP A 324 -9.80 10.59 10.96
N ASN A 325 -10.29 9.67 11.79
CA ASN A 325 -9.45 8.73 12.54
C ASN A 325 -8.62 7.83 11.63
N CYS A 326 -9.18 7.34 10.51
CA CYS A 326 -8.45 6.54 9.54
C CYS A 326 -7.31 7.35 8.91
N ILE A 327 -7.58 8.58 8.48
CA ILE A 327 -6.56 9.46 7.90
C ILE A 327 -5.47 9.78 8.91
N GLN A 328 -5.82 10.17 10.14
CA GLN A 328 -4.85 10.46 11.21
C GLN A 328 -3.98 9.24 11.54
N HIS A 329 -4.55 8.03 11.53
CA HIS A 329 -3.78 6.81 11.72
C HIS A 329 -2.70 6.65 10.66
N CYS A 330 -3.04 6.80 9.37
CA CYS A 330 -2.08 6.67 8.28
C CYS A 330 -1.05 7.82 8.26
N GLU A 331 -1.44 9.05 8.59
CA GLU A 331 -0.49 10.17 8.72
C GLU A 331 0.54 9.94 9.82
N LYS A 332 0.12 9.35 10.95
CA LYS A 332 1.03 8.93 12.00
C LYS A 332 1.98 7.83 11.50
N LEU A 333 1.48 6.84 10.76
CA LEU A 333 2.35 5.79 10.17
C LEU A 333 3.39 6.38 9.21
N VAL A 334 3.01 7.37 8.39
CA VAL A 334 3.94 8.09 7.52
C VAL A 334 5.00 8.82 8.34
N THR A 335 4.61 9.50 9.42
CA THR A 335 5.57 10.19 10.30
C THR A 335 6.52 9.21 10.99
N ASP A 336 5.99 8.16 11.63
CA ASP A 336 6.80 7.14 12.31
C ASP A 336 7.79 6.49 11.31
N LEU A 337 7.38 6.26 10.06
CA LEU A 337 8.23 5.70 9.02
C LEU A 337 9.30 6.69 8.56
N TYR A 338 8.97 7.96 8.39
CA TYR A 338 9.93 9.00 8.03
C TYR A 338 11.04 9.15 9.06
N ASP A 339 10.67 9.22 10.35
CA ASP A 339 11.63 9.39 11.45
C ASP A 339 12.59 8.18 11.53
N LEU A 340 12.09 6.97 11.27
CA LEU A 340 12.91 5.76 11.18
C LEU A 340 13.89 5.77 10.00
N LEU A 341 13.48 6.33 8.84
CA LEU A 341 14.37 6.45 7.68
C LEU A 341 15.50 7.44 7.96
N LEU A 342 15.18 8.60 8.55
CA LEU A 342 16.19 9.58 8.95
C LEU A 342 17.18 9.04 9.98
N ALA A 343 16.71 8.29 10.97
CA ALA A 343 17.59 7.69 11.98
C ALA A 343 18.59 6.71 11.35
N ASN A 344 18.15 5.88 10.40
CA ASN A 344 19.02 4.93 9.72
C ASN A 344 20.04 5.59 8.79
N ASP A 345 19.68 6.71 8.13
CA ASP A 345 20.61 7.46 7.29
C ASP A 345 21.73 8.10 8.14
N GLY A 346 21.41 8.55 9.36
CA GLY A 346 22.40 9.11 10.30
C GLY A 346 23.35 8.07 10.92
N GLU A 347 22.96 6.81 10.99
CA GLU A 347 23.81 5.72 11.52
C GLU A 347 24.89 5.27 10.52
N ASP A 348 24.67 5.44 9.21
CA ASP A 348 25.63 5.03 8.15
C ASP A 348 26.82 6.02 8.03
N GLU A 349 26.65 7.29 8.42
CA GLU A 349 27.76 8.26 8.49
C GLU A 349 28.73 8.04 9.67
N GLY A 350 28.33 7.25 10.68
CA GLY A 350 29.14 6.98 11.87
C GLY A 350 30.13 5.81 11.74
N SER A 351 30.08 5.04 10.64
CA SER A 351 30.92 3.85 10.44
C SER A 351 32.02 4.05 9.38
N THR A 352 32.75 5.16 9.46
CA THR A 352 34.09 5.23 8.86
C THR A 352 35.13 5.00 9.96
N THR A 353 35.25 3.74 10.42
CA THR A 353 36.40 3.37 11.25
C THR A 353 37.63 3.28 10.39
N THR A 354 38.48 4.30 10.56
CA THR A 354 39.91 4.35 10.27
C THR A 354 40.58 2.99 10.39
N SER A 355 40.97 2.41 9.25
CA SER A 355 41.99 1.36 9.20
C SER A 355 43.35 2.00 9.52
N SER A 356 43.68 2.10 10.81
CA SER A 356 45.04 2.38 11.24
C SER A 356 45.88 1.13 10.95
N SER A 357 46.75 1.29 9.96
CA SER A 357 47.94 0.48 9.71
C SER A 357 48.71 0.23 11.01
N SER A 358 48.85 -1.04 11.38
CA SER A 358 49.96 -1.51 12.20
C SER A 358 50.63 -2.66 11.46
N ASP A 359 51.75 -2.34 10.82
CA ASP A 359 52.75 -3.28 10.32
C ASP A 359 53.18 -4.24 11.43
N THR A 360 53.09 -5.55 11.16
CA THR A 360 54.09 -6.52 11.65
C THR A 360 54.32 -7.58 10.58
N SER A 361 55.44 -7.38 9.89
CA SER A 361 56.29 -8.27 9.09
C SER A 361 55.94 -9.77 9.00
N ASP A 362 55.95 -10.23 7.75
CA ASP A 362 56.25 -11.57 7.27
C ASP A 362 57.41 -12.26 7.99
N SER A 363 57.27 -13.57 8.21
CA SER A 363 58.30 -14.57 7.87
C SER A 363 57.72 -15.99 7.90
N ASP A 364 57.69 -16.59 6.70
CA ASP A 364 58.01 -17.98 6.34
C ASP A 364 57.35 -19.15 7.11
N SER A 365 56.59 -20.00 6.42
CA SER A 365 57.15 -21.12 5.63
C SER A 365 56.10 -22.21 5.31
N ASP A 366 56.07 -22.54 4.02
CA ASP A 366 55.60 -23.75 3.34
C ASP A 366 55.11 -24.95 4.17
N LEU A 367 53.86 -25.36 3.94
CA LEU A 367 53.46 -26.63 3.28
C LEU A 367 51.93 -26.77 3.15
#